data_AF-A0A965AJT9-F1
#
_entry.id   AF-A0A965AJT9-F1
#
_cell.length_a   1.000
_cell.length_b   1.000
_cell.length_c   1.000
_cell.angle_alpha   90.00
_cell.angle_beta   90.00
_cell.angle_gamma   90.00
#
_symmetry.space_group_name_H-M   'P 1'
#
loop_
_entity.id
_entity.type
_entity.pdbx_description
1 polymer ?
#
loop_
_entity_poly.entity_id
_entity_poly.type
_entity_poly.pdbx_seq_one_letter_code
_entity_poly.pdbx_strand_id
1 'polypeptide(L)'
;MLAHASAQSLVTVEEIWDGNLMEDDRMLAGTIPPVYINAVAHAPRGAWPLSLPGCYERDGEHLKTYVSAAKSKENFAVYLDRYVFGKQAAA
;
A
#
# COMPACT_ATOMS: atom_id res chain seq x y z
N MET A 1 -13.49 0.98 12.74
CA MET A 1 -12.60 1.00 11.55
C MET A 1 -11.35 1.80 11.86
N LEU A 2 -10.18 1.43 11.34
CA LEU A 2 -8.91 2.15 11.59
C LEU A 2 -8.98 3.63 11.19
N ALA A 3 -9.56 3.93 10.02
CA ALA A 3 -9.68 5.30 9.53
C ALA A 3 -10.54 6.21 10.44
N HIS A 4 -11.58 5.67 11.05
CA HIS A 4 -12.44 6.41 11.98
C HIS A 4 -11.78 6.65 13.35
N ALA A 5 -10.94 5.72 13.80
CA ALA A 5 -10.30 5.80 15.11
C ALA A 5 -8.98 6.60 15.10
N SER A 6 -8.42 6.84 13.92
CA SER A 6 -7.15 7.54 13.76
C SER A 6 -7.35 9.05 13.85
N ALA A 7 -6.40 9.76 14.46
CA ALA A 7 -6.39 11.23 14.41
C ALA A 7 -6.17 11.75 12.98
N GLN A 8 -5.42 11.00 12.18
CA GLN A 8 -5.24 11.25 10.75
C GLN A 8 -5.17 9.93 9.97
N SER A 9 -5.79 9.89 8.78
CA SER A 9 -5.71 8.79 7.83
C SER A 9 -5.08 9.25 6.53
N LEU A 10 -3.94 8.65 6.17
CA LEU A 10 -3.25 8.84 4.90
C LEU A 10 -3.41 7.54 4.11
N VAL A 11 -3.88 7.62 2.87
CA VAL A 11 -4.17 6.43 2.06
C VAL A 11 -3.38 6.44 0.76
N THR A 12 -2.88 5.26 0.38
CA THR A 12 -2.31 5.01 -0.94
C THR A 12 -3.34 4.33 -1.82
N VAL A 13 -3.43 4.73 -3.09
CA VAL A 13 -4.35 4.13 -4.06
C VAL A 13 -3.62 3.71 -5.33
N GLU A 14 -4.13 2.66 -5.98
CA GLU A 14 -3.62 2.18 -7.27
C GLU A 14 -4.03 3.08 -8.44
N GLU A 15 -5.20 3.69 -8.33
CA GLU A 15 -5.80 4.51 -9.38
C GLU A 15 -6.56 5.69 -8.77
N ILE A 16 -6.53 6.82 -9.46
CA ILE A 16 -7.35 7.99 -9.16
C ILE A 16 -8.52 8.00 -10.14
N TRP A 17 -9.72 7.91 -9.61
CA TRP A 17 -10.96 7.91 -10.39
C TRP A 17 -11.56 9.31 -10.46
N ASP A 18 -11.91 9.77 -11.66
CA ASP A 18 -12.62 11.03 -11.86
C ASP A 18 -14.15 10.81 -11.72
N GLY A 19 -14.62 10.79 -10.47
CA GLY A 19 -16.02 10.59 -10.13
C GLY A 19 -16.24 10.31 -8.64
N ASN A 20 -17.48 9.96 -8.28
CA ASN A 20 -17.87 9.70 -6.90
C ASN A 20 -18.17 8.21 -6.67
N LEU A 21 -17.28 7.52 -5.95
CA LEU A 21 -17.44 6.10 -5.62
C LEU A 21 -18.70 5.83 -4.77
N MET A 22 -19.23 6.85 -4.09
CA MET A 22 -20.44 6.72 -3.28
C MET A 22 -21.73 6.73 -4.13
N GLU A 23 -21.66 7.02 -5.43
CA GLU A 23 -22.80 6.97 -6.35
C GLU A 23 -22.96 5.59 -7.03
N ASP A 24 -21.96 4.72 -6.95
CA ASP A 24 -22.03 3.35 -7.46
C ASP A 24 -22.39 2.39 -6.32
N ASP A 25 -23.59 1.78 -6.38
CA ASP A 25 -24.09 0.82 -5.38
C ASP A 25 -23.11 -0.35 -5.13
N ARG A 26 -22.31 -0.72 -6.13
CA ARG A 26 -21.32 -1.80 -6.01
C ARG A 26 -20.11 -1.39 -5.17
N MET A 27 -19.79 -0.09 -5.15
CA MET A 27 -18.64 0.48 -4.45
C MET A 27 -19.04 1.13 -3.11
N LEU A 28 -20.28 1.55 -2.96
CA LEU A 28 -20.78 2.30 -1.81
C LEU A 28 -20.49 1.61 -0.48
N ALA A 29 -20.78 0.30 -0.38
CA ALA A 29 -20.58 -0.46 0.86
C ALA A 29 -19.10 -0.60 1.28
N GLY A 30 -18.17 -0.50 0.34
CA GLY A 30 -16.72 -0.61 0.58
C GLY A 30 -15.98 0.72 0.62
N THR A 31 -16.64 1.82 0.25
CA THR A 31 -16.00 3.15 0.16
C THR A 31 -15.84 3.74 1.56
N ILE A 32 -14.60 4.12 1.91
CA ILE A 32 -14.34 4.90 3.13
C ILE A 32 -14.75 6.36 2.86
N PRO A 33 -15.68 6.94 3.65
CA PRO A 33 -16.11 8.32 3.45
C PRO A 33 -14.96 9.34 3.50
N PRO A 34 -14.99 10.39 2.67
CA PRO A 34 -13.90 11.36 2.57
C PRO A 34 -13.64 12.13 3.88
N VAL A 35 -14.63 12.23 4.76
CA VAL A 35 -14.48 12.85 6.10
C VAL A 35 -13.44 12.15 6.98
N TYR A 36 -13.11 10.88 6.69
CA TYR A 36 -12.08 10.13 7.42
C TYR A 36 -10.71 10.16 6.75
N ILE A 37 -10.55 10.84 5.62
CA ILE A 37 -9.32 10.83 4.81
C ILE A 37 -8.66 12.20 4.85
N ASN A 38 -7.39 12.26 5.27
CA ASN A 38 -6.61 13.48 5.33
C ASN A 38 -5.76 13.71 4.08
N ALA A 39 -5.22 12.64 3.48
CA ALA A 39 -4.46 12.73 2.24
C ALA A 39 -4.53 11.44 1.44
N VAL A 40 -4.38 11.57 0.12
CA VAL A 40 -4.34 10.47 -0.84
C VAL A 40 -3.03 10.56 -1.61
N ALA A 41 -2.30 9.45 -1.72
CA ALA A 41 -1.14 9.31 -2.58
C ALA A 41 -1.43 8.27 -3.68
N HIS A 42 -1.22 8.64 -4.95
CA HIS A 42 -1.25 7.68 -6.04
C HIS A 42 0.04 6.85 -6.01
N ALA A 43 -0.06 5.58 -5.64
CA ALA A 43 1.07 4.68 -5.47
C ALA A 43 0.75 3.32 -6.09
N PRO A 44 0.94 3.17 -7.42
CA PRO A 44 0.78 1.89 -8.11
C PRO A 44 1.68 0.81 -7.50
N ARG A 45 1.11 -0.38 -7.29
CA ARG A 45 1.69 -1.50 -6.56
C ARG A 45 2.05 -1.17 -5.11
N GLY A 46 1.29 -0.29 -4.46
CA GLY A 46 1.56 0.16 -3.10
C GLY A 46 1.45 -0.94 -2.03
N ALA A 47 0.65 -1.99 -2.29
CA ALA A 47 0.53 -3.15 -1.39
C ALA A 47 1.50 -4.30 -1.74
N TRP A 48 2.22 -4.24 -2.87
CA TRP A 48 3.24 -5.23 -3.20
C TRP A 48 4.30 -5.28 -2.07
N PRO A 49 4.72 -6.46 -1.58
CA PRO A 49 4.63 -7.80 -2.20
C PRO A 49 3.36 -8.61 -1.88
N LEU A 50 2.37 -8.03 -1.20
CA LEU A 50 1.09 -8.68 -0.97
C LEU A 50 0.21 -8.64 -2.23
N SER A 51 -0.85 -9.44 -2.24
CA SER A 51 -1.88 -9.36 -3.27
C SER A 51 -2.84 -8.21 -2.99
N LEU A 52 -3.38 -7.64 -4.06
CA LEU A 52 -4.51 -6.72 -4.02
C LEU A 52 -5.57 -7.22 -5.00
N PRO A 53 -6.73 -7.71 -4.50
CA PRO A 53 -7.76 -8.28 -5.36
C PRO A 53 -8.18 -7.34 -6.50
N GLY A 54 -8.23 -7.88 -7.72
CA GLY A 54 -8.55 -7.12 -8.93
C GLY A 54 -7.39 -6.31 -9.52
N CYS A 55 -6.24 -6.21 -8.83
CA CYS A 55 -5.07 -5.47 -9.31
C CYS A 55 -3.87 -6.40 -9.58
N TYR A 56 -3.40 -7.13 -8.58
CA TYR A 56 -2.23 -8.02 -8.71
C TYR A 56 -2.18 -9.13 -7.66
N GLU A 57 -1.55 -10.23 -8.06
CA GLU A 57 -1.28 -11.38 -7.20
C GLU A 57 -0.09 -11.15 -6.26
N ARG A 58 -0.02 -11.98 -5.22
CA ARG A 58 1.05 -11.96 -4.22
C ARG A 58 2.37 -12.39 -4.83
N ASP A 59 3.43 -11.64 -4.55
CA ASP A 59 4.81 -12.00 -4.90
C ASP A 59 5.42 -12.91 -3.83
N GLY A 60 5.21 -14.22 -3.98
CA GLY A 60 5.70 -15.23 -3.04
C GLY A 60 7.23 -15.33 -2.99
N GLU A 61 7.94 -15.00 -4.08
CA GLU A 61 9.39 -15.06 -4.12
C GLU A 61 10.02 -13.90 -3.35
N HIS A 62 9.47 -12.69 -3.52
CA HIS A 62 9.93 -11.53 -2.77
C HIS A 62 9.65 -11.68 -1.27
N LEU A 63 8.49 -12.23 -0.90
CA LEU A 63 8.19 -12.54 0.51
C LEU A 63 9.18 -13.55 1.10
N LYS A 64 9.54 -14.62 0.38
CA LYS A 64 10.58 -15.56 0.82
C LYS A 64 11.93 -14.87 1.01
N THR A 65 12.28 -13.95 0.11
CA THR A 65 13.50 -13.15 0.18
C THR A 65 13.52 -12.28 1.44
N TYR A 66 12.43 -11.53 1.68
CA TYR A 66 12.24 -10.71 2.89
C TYR A 66 12.36 -11.56 4.17
N VAL A 67 11.59 -12.65 4.27
CA VAL A 67 11.59 -13.53 5.46
C VAL A 67 12.97 -14.14 5.72
N SER A 68 13.71 -14.47 4.66
CA SER A 68 15.06 -15.01 4.80
C SER A 68 16.05 -13.95 5.27
N ALA A 69 15.99 -12.74 4.72
CA ALA A 69 16.85 -11.63 5.10
C ALA A 69 16.58 -11.13 6.53
N ALA A 70 15.31 -11.12 6.95
CA ALA A 70 14.87 -10.64 8.26
C ALA A 70 15.37 -11.49 9.46
N LYS A 71 15.99 -12.66 9.21
CA LYS A 71 16.51 -13.55 10.26
C LYS A 71 17.75 -13.01 11.00
N SER A 72 18.47 -12.05 10.42
CA SER A 72 19.58 -11.38 11.09
C SER A 72 19.61 -9.90 10.76
N LYS A 73 20.23 -9.09 11.64
CA LYS A 73 20.31 -7.64 11.46
C LYS A 73 21.16 -7.30 10.23
N GLU A 74 22.24 -8.05 10.01
CA GLU A 74 23.19 -7.84 8.92
C GLU A 74 22.53 -8.10 7.56
N ASN A 75 21.83 -9.22 7.42
CA ASN A 75 21.14 -9.57 6.17
C ASN A 75 19.95 -8.64 5.92
N PHE A 76 19.25 -8.24 6.97
CA PHE A 76 18.13 -7.31 6.84
C PHE A 76 18.59 -5.92 6.42
N ALA A 77 19.75 -5.44 6.90
CA ALA A 77 20.33 -4.18 6.45
C ALA A 77 20.62 -4.21 4.93
N VAL A 78 21.17 -5.31 4.41
CA VAL A 78 21.39 -5.49 2.96
C VAL A 78 20.06 -5.49 2.19
N TYR A 79 19.02 -6.13 2.71
CA TYR A 79 17.69 -6.10 2.11
C TYR A 79 17.12 -4.67 2.05
N LEU A 80 17.19 -3.93 3.16
CA LEU A 80 16.69 -2.56 3.23
C LEU A 80 17.47 -1.63 2.29
N ASP A 81 18.79 -1.76 2.24
CA ASP A 81 19.62 -1.00 1.29
C ASP A 81 19.20 -1.27 -0.15
N ARG A 82 18.98 -2.54 -0.52
CA ARG A 82 18.58 -2.91 -1.87
C ARG A 82 17.17 -2.47 -2.27
N TYR A 83 16.19 -2.63 -1.37
CA TYR A 83 14.77 -2.51 -1.74
C TYR A 83 14.06 -1.27 -1.21
N VAL A 84 14.62 -0.60 -0.18
CA VAL A 84 14.01 0.56 0.46
C VAL A 84 14.86 1.82 0.24
N PHE A 85 16.13 1.79 0.62
CA PHE A 85 16.99 2.97 0.60
C PHE A 85 17.63 3.23 -0.77
N GLY A 86 18.02 2.18 -1.49
CA GLY A 86 18.67 2.27 -2.80
C GLY A 86 17.79 2.81 -3.93
N LYS A 87 16.49 3.05 -3.67
CA LYS A 87 15.54 3.67 -4.60
C LYS A 87 15.20 5.14 -4.28
N GLN A 88 15.80 5.75 -3.26
CA GLN A 88 15.59 7.18 -2.99
C GLN A 88 16.33 8.07 -4.00
N ALA A 89 15.76 8.20 -5.20
CA ALA A 89 16.07 9.26 -6.17
C ALA A 89 14.90 9.40 -7.18
N ALA A 90 13.74 9.83 -6.71
CA ALA A 90 12.72 10.51 -7.53
C ALA A 90 11.71 11.13 -6.55
N ALA A 91 11.99 12.36 -6.14
CA ALA A 91 11.02 13.27 -5.54
C ALA A 91 10.64 14.31 -6.59
#